data_AF-A0A1B7VGB6-F1
#
_entry.id   AF-A0A1B7VGB6-F1
#
_cell.length_a   1.000
_cell.length_b   1.000
_cell.length_c   1.000
_cell.angle_alpha   90.00
_cell.angle_beta   90.00
_cell.angle_gamma   90.00
#
_symmetry.space_group_name_H-M   'P 1'
#
loop_
_entity.id
_entity.type
_entity.pdbx_description
1 polymer ?
#
loop_
_entity_poly.entity_id
_entity_poly.type
_entity_poly.pdbx_seq_one_letter_code
_entity_poly.pdbx_strand_id
1 'polypeptide(L)'
;MFQQLRRRIPLGWLQLTHEKSRLLVAVSGIAFADVLMFMQSGFQTALYDSNTRLHRSLQADIILISPQARSLQSMSIFSRRRLYQAMDVPGVKSAEPMYCNHIIWKNPQTHLETGVLIIGINPDQPAFDLPEINQQLEKIKLANTVLFDRSARGEYQEAIKQIQQGK
;
A
#
# COMPACT_ATOMS: atom_id res chain seq x y z
N MET A 1 -14.96 24.81 38.06
CA MET A 1 -15.57 24.99 36.73
C MET A 1 -16.79 24.08 36.52
N PHE A 2 -16.68 22.75 36.66
CA PHE A 2 -17.82 21.82 36.49
C PHE A 2 -18.97 21.99 37.52
N GLN A 3 -18.68 22.43 38.75
CA GLN A 3 -19.72 22.75 39.75
C GLN A 3 -20.58 23.98 39.38
N GLN A 4 -20.05 24.94 38.62
CA GLN A 4 -20.80 26.12 38.18
C GLN A 4 -21.80 25.79 37.06
N LEU A 5 -21.51 24.80 36.20
CA LEU A 5 -22.47 24.31 35.20
C LEU A 5 -23.64 23.57 35.85
N ARG A 6 -23.41 22.79 36.91
CA ARG A 6 -24.46 22.00 37.59
C ARG A 6 -25.51 22.84 38.32
N ARG A 7 -25.19 24.11 38.63
CA ARG A 7 -26.06 25.03 39.38
C ARG A 7 -26.93 25.92 38.49
N ARG A 8 -26.71 25.91 37.16
CA ARG A 8 -27.54 26.61 36.20
C ARG A 8 -28.63 25.67 35.69
N ILE A 9 -29.88 26.14 35.67
CA ILE A 9 -30.95 25.45 34.96
C ILE A 9 -30.44 25.24 33.52
N PRO A 10 -30.42 24.00 33.00
CA PRO A 10 -29.84 23.70 31.69
C PRO A 10 -30.79 24.17 30.58
N LEU A 11 -30.97 25.50 30.49
CA LEU A 11 -31.91 26.15 29.58
C LEU A 11 -31.61 25.80 28.11
N GLY A 12 -30.33 25.70 27.72
CA GLY A 12 -29.95 25.30 26.37
C GLY A 12 -30.38 23.86 26.03
N TRP A 13 -30.21 22.92 26.96
CA TRP A 13 -30.69 21.54 26.77
C TRP A 13 -32.22 21.47 26.74
N LEU A 14 -32.90 22.19 27.62
CA LEU A 14 -34.36 22.29 27.66
C LEU A 14 -34.93 22.91 26.38
N GLN A 15 -34.25 23.92 25.81
CA GLN A 15 -34.63 24.53 24.52
C GLN A 15 -34.43 23.57 23.35
N LEU A 16 -33.31 22.83 23.30
CA LEU A 16 -33.04 21.86 22.24
C LEU A 16 -34.02 20.67 22.29
N THR A 17 -34.37 20.21 23.50
CA THR A 17 -35.28 19.06 23.70
C THR A 17 -36.77 19.40 23.58
N HIS A 18 -37.14 20.68 23.57
CA HIS A 18 -38.51 21.12 23.33
C HIS A 18 -38.98 20.81 21.90
N GLU A 19 -38.11 21.06 20.91
CA GLU A 19 -38.35 20.86 19.49
C GLU A 19 -37.56 19.66 18.94
N LYS A 20 -37.92 18.46 19.41
CA LYS A 20 -37.18 17.21 19.14
C LYS A 20 -36.95 16.93 17.66
N SER A 21 -37.93 17.22 16.80
CA SER A 21 -37.81 17.00 15.35
C SER A 21 -36.77 17.93 14.73
N ARG A 22 -36.77 19.21 15.12
CA ARG A 22 -35.80 20.20 14.63
C ARG A 22 -34.39 19.87 15.11
N LEU A 23 -34.25 19.45 16.37
CA LEU A 23 -32.99 18.98 16.92
C LEU A 23 -32.46 17.76 16.15
N LEU A 24 -33.30 16.77 15.89
CA LEU A 24 -32.92 15.56 15.17
C LEU A 24 -32.41 15.92 13.77
N VAL A 25 -33.17 16.72 13.00
CA VAL A 25 -32.76 17.15 11.66
C VAL A 25 -31.43 17.91 11.69
N ALA A 26 -31.23 18.82 12.64
CA ALA A 26 -29.98 19.57 12.78
C ALA A 26 -28.78 18.67 13.11
N VAL A 27 -28.94 17.75 14.07
CA VAL A 27 -27.89 16.79 14.46
C VAL A 27 -27.58 15.84 13.30
N SER A 28 -28.61 15.33 12.60
CA SER A 28 -28.42 14.49 11.42
C SER A 28 -27.68 15.22 10.31
N GLY A 29 -27.94 16.51 10.08
CA GLY A 29 -27.22 17.32 9.09
C GLY A 29 -25.73 17.47 9.42
N ILE A 30 -25.40 17.78 10.67
CA ILE A 30 -24.00 17.88 11.13
C ILE A 30 -23.31 16.52 11.06
N ALA A 31 -23.95 15.47 11.58
CA ALA A 31 -23.41 14.11 11.54
C ALA A 31 -23.17 13.63 10.11
N PHE A 32 -24.07 13.95 9.18
CA PHE A 32 -23.90 13.62 7.77
C PHE A 32 -22.70 14.36 7.16
N ALA A 33 -22.54 15.65 7.45
CA ALA A 33 -21.37 16.42 7.00
C ALA A 33 -20.06 15.82 7.54
N ASP A 34 -20.01 15.45 8.81
CA ASP A 34 -18.83 14.83 9.43
C ASP A 34 -18.50 13.47 8.79
N VAL A 35 -19.51 12.63 8.53
CA VAL A 35 -19.33 11.36 7.83
C VAL A 35 -18.74 11.58 6.43
N LEU A 36 -19.24 12.57 5.68
CA LEU A 36 -18.69 12.89 4.37
C LEU A 36 -17.25 13.39 4.46
N MET A 37 -16.92 14.23 5.44
CA MET A 37 -15.54 14.69 5.66
C MET A 37 -14.60 13.53 6.01
N PHE A 38 -15.02 12.62 6.89
CA PHE A 38 -14.22 11.44 7.23
C PHE A 38 -14.08 10.48 6.06
N MET A 39 -15.12 10.26 5.27
CA MET A 39 -15.06 9.42 4.08
C MET A 39 -14.05 9.96 3.06
N GLN A 40 -14.08 11.28 2.79
CA GLN A 40 -13.14 11.94 1.88
C GLN A 40 -11.69 11.83 2.39
N SER A 41 -11.45 12.11 3.68
CA SER A 41 -10.13 11.97 4.29
C SER A 41 -9.64 10.51 4.29
N GLY A 42 -10.54 9.56 4.54
CA GLY A 42 -10.23 8.13 4.51
C GLY A 42 -9.80 7.67 3.12
N PHE A 43 -10.53 8.08 2.07
CA PHE A 43 -10.15 7.78 0.68
C PHE A 43 -8.82 8.41 0.30
N GLN A 44 -8.58 9.67 0.67
CA GLN A 44 -7.31 10.33 0.43
C GLN A 44 -6.14 9.55 1.07
N THR A 45 -6.26 9.21 2.35
CA THR A 45 -5.23 8.45 3.06
C THR A 45 -5.00 7.08 2.42
N ALA A 46 -6.06 6.35 2.09
CA ALA A 46 -5.96 5.04 1.45
C ALA A 46 -5.26 5.12 0.08
N LEU A 47 -5.54 6.15 -0.72
CA LEU A 47 -4.89 6.37 -2.01
C LEU A 47 -3.40 6.70 -1.84
N TYR A 48 -3.03 7.58 -0.91
CA TYR A 48 -1.62 7.91 -0.68
C TYR A 48 -0.84 6.72 -0.14
N ASP A 49 -1.37 6.02 0.86
CA ASP A 49 -0.69 4.89 1.46
C ASP A 49 -0.50 3.75 0.44
N SER A 50 -1.55 3.43 -0.34
CA SER A 50 -1.47 2.38 -1.36
C SER A 50 -0.45 2.69 -2.46
N ASN A 51 -0.39 3.95 -2.93
CA ASN A 51 0.55 4.33 -3.98
C ASN A 51 1.99 4.46 -3.49
N THR A 52 2.21 4.79 -2.22
CA THR A 52 3.56 4.99 -1.67
C THR A 52 4.15 3.75 -1.00
N ARG A 53 3.34 2.70 -0.77
CA ARG A 53 3.76 1.50 -0.03
C ARG A 53 5.03 0.85 -0.59
N LEU A 54 5.06 0.62 -1.90
CA LEU A 54 6.25 0.05 -2.56
C LEU A 54 7.45 0.98 -2.42
N HIS A 55 7.26 2.29 -2.67
CA HIS A 55 8.35 3.27 -2.59
C HIS A 55 8.96 3.34 -1.19
N ARG A 56 8.14 3.25 -0.14
CA ARG A 56 8.60 3.28 1.25
C ARG A 56 9.33 2.00 1.68
N SER A 57 9.03 0.87 1.05
CA SER A 57 9.67 -0.40 1.37
C SER A 57 10.96 -0.65 0.59
N LEU A 58 11.31 0.20 -0.39
CA LEU A 58 12.54 0.02 -1.17
C LEU A 58 13.77 0.46 -0.38
N GLN A 59 14.80 -0.37 -0.42
CA GLN A 59 16.11 -0.06 0.15
C GLN A 59 16.98 0.63 -0.90
N ALA A 60 16.69 1.90 -1.18
CA ALA A 60 17.43 2.69 -2.17
C ALA A 60 17.44 4.18 -1.80
N ASP A 61 18.60 4.83 -1.97
CA ASP A 61 18.75 6.28 -1.78
C ASP A 61 18.34 7.08 -3.03
N ILE A 62 18.59 6.50 -4.21
CA ILE A 62 18.31 7.13 -5.51
C ILE A 62 17.62 6.10 -6.42
N ILE A 63 16.52 6.51 -7.04
CA ILE A 63 15.78 5.67 -8.00
C ILE A 63 15.88 6.31 -9.38
N LEU A 64 16.36 5.53 -10.35
CA LEU A 64 16.36 5.91 -11.75
C LEU A 64 15.13 5.32 -12.43
N ILE A 65 14.28 6.18 -13.01
CA ILE A 65 13.12 5.77 -13.79
C ILE A 65 13.24 6.29 -15.23
N SER A 66 12.63 5.56 -16.16
CA SER A 66 12.50 6.04 -17.53
C SER A 66 11.62 7.30 -17.58
N PRO A 67 11.97 8.32 -18.38
CA PRO A 67 11.12 9.50 -18.58
C PRO A 67 9.74 9.18 -19.18
N GLN A 68 9.59 8.01 -19.80
CA GLN A 68 8.32 7.55 -20.38
C GLN A 68 7.48 6.74 -19.37
N ALA A 69 7.99 6.46 -18.17
CA ALA A 69 7.24 5.77 -17.12
C ALA A 69 6.16 6.70 -16.59
N ARG A 70 4.91 6.23 -16.61
CA ARG A 70 3.74 7.03 -16.18
C ARG A 70 3.25 6.67 -14.79
N SER A 71 3.37 5.39 -14.42
CA SER A 71 2.96 4.87 -13.11
C SER A 71 3.65 3.54 -12.84
N LEU A 72 3.56 3.04 -11.60
CA LEU A 72 4.00 1.67 -11.27
C LEU A 72 3.29 0.59 -12.11
N GLN A 73 2.09 0.90 -12.63
CA GLN A 73 1.35 0.00 -13.51
C GLN A 73 1.84 0.04 -14.96
N SER A 74 2.51 1.12 -15.37
CA SER A 74 3.03 1.32 -16.71
C SER A 74 4.44 1.89 -16.63
N MET A 75 5.35 1.01 -16.19
CA MET A 75 6.80 1.26 -16.25
C MET A 75 7.29 1.05 -17.67
N SER A 76 8.14 1.95 -18.15
CA SER A 76 8.90 1.73 -19.39
C SER A 76 10.31 1.30 -19.06
N ILE A 77 10.85 0.39 -19.87
CA ILE A 77 12.22 -0.08 -19.72
C ILE A 77 13.22 0.98 -20.18
N PHE A 78 14.40 1.00 -19.55
CA PHE A 78 15.54 1.79 -20.01
C PHE A 78 16.80 0.92 -20.05
N SER A 79 17.82 1.38 -20.77
CA SER A 79 19.06 0.61 -20.94
C SER A 79 19.81 0.46 -19.61
N ARG A 80 20.22 -0.78 -19.29
CA ARG A 80 21.12 -1.10 -18.16
C ARG A 80 22.39 -0.25 -18.14
N ARG A 81 22.83 0.27 -19.30
CA ARG A 81 23.95 1.22 -19.41
C ARG A 81 23.82 2.40 -18.45
N ARG A 82 22.61 2.88 -18.16
CA ARG A 82 22.40 3.99 -17.22
C ARG A 82 22.77 3.63 -15.77
N LEU A 83 22.62 2.37 -15.37
CA LEU A 83 23.05 1.90 -14.05
C LEU A 83 24.58 1.86 -13.97
N TYR A 84 25.25 1.35 -15.00
CA TYR A 84 26.72 1.37 -15.07
C TYR A 84 27.28 2.79 -15.04
N GLN A 85 26.67 3.72 -15.79
CA GLN A 85 27.03 5.14 -15.73
C GLN A 85 26.82 5.76 -14.35
N ALA A 86 25.78 5.34 -13.61
CA ALA A 86 25.57 5.80 -12.25
C ALA A 86 26.65 5.25 -11.30
N MET A 87 27.09 4.00 -11.47
CA MET A 87 28.20 3.42 -10.70
C MET A 87 29.54 4.11 -10.94
N ASP A 88 29.75 4.74 -12.09
CA ASP A 88 30.96 5.54 -12.36
C ASP A 88 30.97 6.88 -11.61
N VAL A 89 29.86 7.30 -10.99
CA VAL A 89 29.79 8.55 -10.22
C VAL A 89 30.45 8.35 -8.86
N PRO A 90 31.44 9.20 -8.47
CA PRO A 90 32.07 9.11 -7.15
C PRO A 90 31.04 9.16 -6.02
N GLY A 91 31.09 8.18 -5.12
CA GLY A 91 30.18 8.06 -3.97
C GLY A 91 29.02 7.07 -4.16
N VAL A 92 28.78 6.59 -5.39
CA VAL A 92 27.78 5.52 -5.62
C VAL A 92 28.37 4.17 -5.22
N LYS A 93 27.73 3.49 -4.26
CA LYS A 93 28.19 2.18 -3.75
C LYS A 93 27.78 1.01 -4.65
N SER A 94 26.55 1.01 -5.14
CA SER A 94 26.01 0.00 -6.07
C SER A 94 24.85 0.59 -6.86
N ALA A 95 24.53 -0.01 -8.01
CA ALA A 95 23.34 0.32 -8.79
C ALA A 95 22.70 -0.96 -9.35
N GLU A 96 21.58 -1.36 -8.77
CA GLU A 96 20.91 -2.62 -9.10
C GLU A 96 19.69 -2.40 -9.99
N PRO A 97 19.44 -3.27 -10.99
CA PRO A 97 18.21 -3.22 -11.78
C PRO A 97 17.03 -3.76 -10.99
N MET A 98 15.91 -3.05 -11.03
CA MET A 98 14.62 -3.55 -10.59
C MET A 98 13.64 -3.56 -11.77
N TYR A 99 12.99 -4.70 -11.98
CA TYR A 99 11.98 -4.89 -13.00
C TYR A 99 10.61 -4.86 -12.36
N CYS A 100 9.70 -4.03 -12.85
CA CYS A 100 8.32 -4.03 -12.40
C CYS A 100 7.40 -4.18 -13.61
N ASN A 101 6.52 -5.16 -13.56
CA ASN A 101 5.54 -5.39 -14.61
C ASN A 101 4.22 -5.90 -14.04
N HIS A 102 3.13 -5.73 -14.78
CA HIS A 102 1.86 -6.38 -14.46
C HIS A 102 1.70 -7.62 -15.34
N ILE A 103 1.35 -8.73 -14.70
CA ILE A 103 1.08 -10.00 -15.39
C ILE A 103 -0.32 -10.48 -15.03
N ILE A 104 -0.91 -11.29 -15.91
CA ILE A 104 -2.11 -12.05 -15.59
C ILE A 104 -1.67 -13.33 -14.87
N TRP A 105 -2.11 -13.47 -13.62
CA TRP A 105 -1.86 -14.64 -12.79
C TRP A 105 -3.13 -15.47 -12.66
N LYS A 106 -3.03 -16.77 -12.93
CA LYS A 106 -4.12 -17.70 -12.73
C LYS A 106 -4.12 -18.16 -11.28
N ASN A 107 -5.20 -17.90 -10.57
CA ASN A 107 -5.35 -18.32 -9.19
C ASN A 107 -5.31 -19.86 -9.09
N PRO A 108 -4.44 -20.44 -8.25
CA PRO A 108 -4.32 -21.89 -8.13
C PRO A 108 -5.56 -22.57 -7.53
N GLN A 109 -6.38 -21.83 -6.77
CA GLN A 109 -7.58 -22.34 -6.10
C GLN A 109 -8.82 -22.19 -6.94
N THR A 110 -9.10 -20.96 -7.38
CA THR A 110 -10.35 -20.61 -8.07
C THR A 110 -10.22 -20.72 -9.59
N HIS A 111 -8.99 -20.85 -10.09
CA HIS A 111 -8.66 -20.83 -11.52
C HIS A 111 -9.03 -19.54 -12.26
N LEU A 112 -9.45 -18.50 -11.54
CA LEU A 112 -9.73 -17.18 -12.08
C LEU A 112 -8.43 -16.44 -12.39
N GLU A 113 -8.46 -15.66 -13.47
CA GLU A 113 -7.35 -14.80 -13.86
C GLU A 113 -7.43 -13.47 -13.10
N THR A 114 -6.28 -13.00 -12.61
CA THR A 114 -6.18 -11.73 -11.89
C THR A 114 -4.86 -11.05 -12.24
N GLY A 115 -4.92 -9.74 -12.48
CA GLY A 115 -3.73 -8.93 -12.68
C GLY A 115 -2.94 -8.81 -11.37
N VAL A 116 -1.65 -9.12 -11.41
CA VAL A 116 -0.73 -8.97 -10.28
C VAL A 116 0.51 -8.18 -10.70
N LEU A 117 1.06 -7.41 -9.76
CA LEU A 117 2.36 -6.76 -9.92
C LEU A 117 3.44 -7.82 -9.64
N ILE A 118 4.31 -8.06 -10.62
CA ILE A 118 5.52 -8.84 -10.45
C ILE A 118 6.72 -7.89 -10.37
N ILE A 119 7.60 -8.16 -9.41
CA ILE A 119 8.84 -7.41 -9.22
C ILE A 119 10.01 -8.37 -9.32
N GLY A 120 10.92 -8.09 -10.25
CA GLY A 120 12.20 -8.79 -10.41
C GLY A 120 13.32 -7.97 -9.77
N ILE A 121 14.08 -8.59 -8.88
CA ILE A 121 15.20 -7.97 -8.17
C ILE A 121 16.46 -8.83 -8.33
N ASN A 122 17.64 -8.26 -8.08
CA ASN A 122 18.85 -9.04 -7.91
C ASN A 122 18.79 -9.78 -6.54
N PRO A 123 18.80 -11.12 -6.49
CA PRO A 123 18.72 -11.86 -5.23
C PRO A 123 20.00 -11.78 -4.38
N ASP A 124 21.13 -11.34 -4.94
CA ASP A 124 22.38 -11.19 -4.19
C ASP A 124 22.44 -9.90 -3.35
N GLN A 125 21.47 -8.98 -3.53
CA GLN A 125 21.38 -7.74 -2.77
C GLN A 125 19.94 -7.49 -2.29
N PRO A 126 19.75 -7.12 -1.01
CA PRO A 126 18.45 -6.68 -0.51
C PRO A 126 17.93 -5.47 -1.29
N ALA A 127 16.77 -5.61 -1.93
CA ALA A 127 16.09 -4.53 -2.63
C ALA A 127 15.03 -3.84 -1.75
N PHE A 128 14.62 -4.48 -0.65
CA PHE A 128 13.53 -4.03 0.22
C PHE A 128 13.96 -3.98 1.68
N ASP A 129 13.45 -3.03 2.43
CA ASP A 129 13.51 -2.98 3.90
C ASP A 129 12.41 -3.87 4.52
N LEU A 130 12.41 -5.14 4.09
CA LEU A 130 11.44 -6.17 4.51
C LEU A 130 12.21 -7.44 4.90
N PRO A 131 12.41 -7.69 6.21
CA PRO A 131 13.15 -8.85 6.69
C PRO A 131 12.62 -10.18 6.14
N GLU A 132 11.31 -10.30 5.95
CA GLU A 132 10.65 -11.51 5.45
C GLU A 132 11.07 -11.84 4.01
N ILE A 133 11.30 -10.83 3.18
CA ILE A 133 11.82 -11.02 1.81
C ILE A 133 13.31 -11.34 1.88
N ASN A 134 14.05 -10.56 2.67
CA ASN A 134 15.52 -10.65 2.75
C ASN A 134 15.99 -12.04 3.27
N GLN A 135 15.22 -12.67 4.15
CA GLN A 135 15.49 -14.04 4.64
C GLN A 135 15.25 -15.12 3.59
N GLN A 136 14.56 -14.81 2.49
CA GLN A 136 14.15 -15.77 1.46
C GLN A 136 14.87 -15.56 0.11
N LEU A 137 15.83 -14.63 0.03
CA LEU A 137 16.53 -14.30 -1.22
C LEU A 137 17.24 -15.51 -1.86
N GLU A 138 17.84 -16.39 -1.07
CA GLU A 138 18.47 -17.61 -1.59
C GLU A 138 17.48 -18.53 -2.32
N LYS A 139 16.21 -18.54 -1.93
CA LYS A 139 15.19 -19.39 -2.56
C LYS A 139 14.88 -18.92 -3.99
N ILE A 140 14.82 -17.60 -4.21
CA ILE A 140 14.49 -17.03 -5.52
C ILE A 140 15.66 -17.01 -6.51
N LYS A 141 16.85 -17.49 -6.12
CA LYS A 141 17.94 -17.78 -7.06
C LYS A 141 17.60 -18.98 -7.96
N LEU A 142 16.73 -19.88 -7.49
CA LEU A 142 16.26 -21.01 -8.26
C LEU A 142 15.28 -20.56 -9.35
N ALA A 143 15.43 -21.12 -10.55
CA ALA A 143 14.52 -20.85 -11.65
C ALA A 143 13.06 -21.19 -11.28
N ASN A 144 12.11 -20.43 -11.82
CA ASN A 144 10.66 -20.59 -11.58
C ASN A 144 10.25 -20.49 -10.10
N THR A 145 11.07 -19.85 -9.26
CA THR A 145 10.75 -19.62 -7.85
C THR A 145 10.37 -18.17 -7.63
N VAL A 146 9.22 -17.93 -7.00
CA VAL A 146 8.71 -16.59 -6.70
C VAL A 146 8.33 -16.50 -5.23
N LEU A 147 8.45 -15.30 -4.65
CA LEU A 147 7.83 -14.99 -3.36
C LEU A 147 6.45 -14.39 -3.64
N PHE A 148 5.46 -14.83 -2.87
CA PHE A 148 4.08 -14.38 -3.01
C PHE A 148 3.65 -13.64 -1.75
N ASP A 149 3.03 -12.47 -1.92
CA ASP A 149 2.52 -11.69 -0.81
C ASP A 149 1.29 -12.36 -0.18
N ARG A 150 1.38 -12.68 1.12
CA ARG A 150 0.29 -13.29 1.89
C ARG A 150 -0.95 -12.39 1.98
N SER A 151 -0.76 -11.08 1.82
CA SER A 151 -1.81 -10.07 1.88
C SER A 151 -2.36 -9.71 0.50
N ALA A 152 -1.97 -10.45 -0.55
CA ALA A 152 -2.52 -10.27 -1.88
C ALA A 152 -4.05 -10.37 -1.88
N ARG A 153 -4.70 -9.45 -2.59
CA ARG A 153 -6.16 -9.42 -2.72
C ARG A 153 -6.63 -10.61 -3.54
N GLY A 154 -7.50 -11.44 -2.96
CA GLY A 154 -8.12 -12.58 -3.63
C GLY A 154 -8.31 -13.74 -2.66
N GLU A 155 -8.78 -14.86 -3.21
CA GLU A 155 -8.87 -16.12 -2.49
C GLU A 155 -7.55 -16.88 -2.70
N TYR A 156 -6.64 -16.77 -1.72
CA TYR A 156 -5.33 -17.44 -1.76
C TYR A 156 -5.02 -18.21 -0.46
N GLN A 157 -5.92 -18.18 0.53
CA GLN A 157 -5.64 -18.60 1.91
C GLN A 157 -5.23 -20.07 2.00
N GLU A 158 -5.99 -20.99 1.39
CA GLU A 158 -5.60 -22.42 1.33
C GLU A 158 -4.30 -22.69 0.57
N ALA A 159 -3.96 -21.93 -0.48
CA ALA A 159 -2.77 -22.12 -1.29
C ALA A 159 -1.55 -21.65 -0.51
N ILE A 160 -1.67 -20.52 0.18
CA ILE A 160 -0.66 -20.03 1.12
C ILE A 160 -0.45 -21.06 2.25
N LYS A 161 -1.51 -21.64 2.81
CA LYS A 161 -1.40 -22.70 3.82
C LYS A 161 -0.68 -23.94 3.29
N GLN A 162 -0.97 -24.38 2.07
CA GLN A 162 -0.30 -25.51 1.42
C GLN A 162 1.20 -25.24 1.22
N ILE A 163 1.55 -24.05 0.70
CA ILE A 163 2.94 -23.62 0.52
C ILE A 163 3.70 -23.59 1.85
N GLN A 164 3.07 -23.09 2.93
CA GLN A 164 3.67 -23.07 4.27
C GLN A 164 3.90 -24.48 4.84
N GLN A 165 3.12 -25.47 4.39
CA GLN A 165 3.30 -26.89 4.75
C GLN A 165 4.33 -27.61 3.85
N GLY A 166 4.95 -26.90 2.89
CA GLY A 166 5.92 -27.46 1.95
C GLY A 166 5.29 -28.34 0.87
N LYS A 167 3.99 -28.15 0.59
CA LYS A 167 3.24 -28.86 -0.46
C LYS A 167 3.06 -28.00 -1.70
#